data_AF-A0A952MHS1-F1
#
_entry.id   AF-A0A952MHS1-F1
#
_cell.length_a   1.000
_cell.length_b   1.000
_cell.length_c   1.000
_cell.angle_alpha   90.00
_cell.angle_beta   90.00
_cell.angle_gamma   90.00
#
_symmetry.space_group_name_H-M   'P 1'
#
loop_
_entity.id
_entity.type
_entity.pdbx_description
1 polymer ?
#
loop_
_entity_poly.entity_id
_entity_poly.type
_entity_poly.pdbx_seq_one_letter_code
_entity_poly.pdbx_strand_id
1 'polypeptide(L)'
;MRKFSIILIAIFTFSYTNAQVIDTTALQGYPASVLIRVYDVAGKVTLSSAEQLVLAELFQEEGQSIKTMIISNANNAAIDSAKRYYTNEFNLLLSEQQREAYYTAKSAPKAAVIARLTATMLQQKYYTDTTMENYFHSIYLWRESLLEKIWLRYTDTTVRNNNLYHVMVVYDSLASLYIQAAASNRYFSNKVYYIDSITVLDTAKKRLLATDYFQRCMTYKSRSYADNFNAAFNHTFTALEDTLYYAAAYNNEIVQLTYKSAETALASYIKSHHLSTVSAQQILPYLLERERAVTLIDKLYNQLYDSSKDAALDNILQKYQPPIDSLLALDADIIDNTQIDIAIKFAELLQLREEQVNELKEQGSVLTQMIRDYRRTDPFGEYDSKEFESEVLNALLTPEQYTQVLDAKYAGKAASMAKLDWKQIQLYEMDIEYQLNENTTKTELSNYHLAQLIAYYRNADNLEEQYLSIQRINEVMPEIMRSLLERWEYQTPYGDIPGVFFQW
;
A
#
# COMPACT_ATOMS: atom_id res chain seq x y z
N MET A 1 0.04 6.00 -24.52
CA MET A 1 0.74 4.70 -24.61
C MET A 1 1.88 4.80 -25.62
N ARG A 2 3.12 5.00 -25.18
CA ARG A 2 4.30 4.87 -26.05
C ARG A 2 4.56 3.37 -26.22
N LYS A 3 4.46 2.84 -27.43
CA LYS A 3 4.80 1.45 -27.74
C LYS A 3 6.29 1.26 -27.44
N PHE A 4 6.62 0.70 -26.28
CA PHE A 4 7.96 0.22 -25.99
C PHE A 4 8.16 -1.01 -26.87
N SER A 5 8.88 -0.84 -27.98
CA SER A 5 9.38 -1.95 -28.76
C SER A 5 10.17 -2.84 -27.81
N ILE A 6 9.70 -4.08 -27.62
CA ILE A 6 10.49 -5.16 -27.05
C ILE A 6 11.77 -5.19 -27.90
N ILE A 7 12.86 -4.67 -27.35
CA ILE A 7 14.19 -4.83 -27.94
C ILE A 7 14.47 -6.32 -27.76
N LEU A 8 14.13 -7.08 -28.81
CA LEU A 8 14.48 -8.48 -28.93
C LEU A 8 16.01 -8.50 -28.89
N ILE A 9 16.58 -8.89 -27.75
CA ILE A 9 18.00 -9.15 -27.62
C ILE A 9 18.24 -10.39 -28.49
N ALA A 10 18.55 -10.16 -29.76
CA ALA A 10 19.02 -11.19 -30.66
C ALA A 10 20.28 -11.77 -30.02
N ILE A 11 20.19 -13.01 -29.54
CA ILE A 11 21.31 -13.76 -29.03
C ILE A 11 22.29 -13.89 -30.21
N PHE A 12 23.35 -13.10 -30.19
CA PHE A 12 24.41 -13.17 -31.19
C PHE A 12 25.10 -14.53 -31.02
N THR A 13 24.65 -15.53 -31.77
CA THR A 13 25.38 -16.78 -31.93
C THR A 13 26.67 -16.46 -32.70
N PHE A 14 27.78 -16.39 -31.97
CA PHE A 14 29.11 -16.27 -32.57
C PHE A 14 29.34 -17.52 -33.43
N SER A 15 29.17 -17.38 -34.73
CA SER A 15 29.59 -18.40 -35.68
C SER A 15 31.11 -18.38 -35.67
N TYR A 16 31.73 -19.43 -35.15
CA TYR A 16 33.17 -19.65 -35.30
C TYR A 16 33.44 -19.83 -36.79
N THR A 17 33.88 -18.77 -37.46
CA THR A 17 34.38 -18.88 -38.82
C THR A 17 35.64 -19.72 -38.76
N ASN A 18 35.64 -20.86 -39.46
CA ASN A 18 36.84 -21.67 -39.61
C ASN A 18 37.96 -20.79 -40.17
N ALA A 19 39.11 -20.78 -39.49
CA ALA A 19 40.26 -19.99 -39.92
C ALA A 19 40.58 -20.32 -41.38
N GLN A 20 40.58 -19.31 -42.24
CA GLN A 20 40.94 -19.52 -43.64
C GLN A 20 42.45 -19.80 -43.74
N VAL A 21 42.81 -20.80 -44.55
CA VAL A 21 44.20 -21.09 -44.87
C VAL A 21 44.75 -19.94 -45.73
N ILE A 22 45.88 -19.35 -45.31
CA ILE A 22 46.60 -18.34 -46.09
C ILE A 22 47.18 -18.96 -47.37
N ASP A 23 47.17 -18.21 -48.47
CA ASP A 23 47.81 -18.62 -49.71
C ASP A 23 49.34 -18.47 -49.59
N THR A 24 49.99 -19.55 -49.15
CA THR A 24 51.44 -19.56 -48.91
C THR A 24 52.26 -19.37 -50.18
N THR A 25 51.69 -19.66 -51.35
CA THR A 25 52.37 -19.48 -52.64
C THR A 25 52.35 -18.00 -53.04
N ALA A 26 51.20 -17.34 -52.93
CA ALA A 26 51.07 -15.91 -53.22
C ALA A 26 51.90 -15.02 -52.28
N LEU A 27 52.13 -15.48 -51.04
CA LEU A 27 52.75 -14.66 -49.99
C LEU A 27 54.25 -14.96 -49.73
N GLN A 28 54.89 -15.86 -50.49
CA GLN A 28 56.26 -16.33 -50.22
C GLN A 28 57.32 -15.20 -50.20
N GLY A 29 57.07 -14.07 -50.87
CA GLY A 29 57.99 -12.93 -50.94
C GLY A 29 57.93 -11.94 -49.78
N TYR A 30 56.95 -12.06 -48.88
CA TYR A 30 56.73 -11.08 -47.80
C TYR A 30 57.42 -11.49 -46.49
N PRO A 31 57.88 -10.51 -45.69
CA PRO A 31 58.48 -10.81 -44.39
C PRO A 31 57.46 -11.41 -43.41
N ALA A 32 57.94 -12.22 -42.46
CA ALA A 32 57.08 -12.92 -41.49
C ALA A 32 56.14 -11.99 -40.71
N SER A 33 56.56 -10.76 -40.41
CA SER A 33 55.71 -9.76 -39.74
C SER A 33 54.49 -9.36 -40.56
N VAL A 34 54.60 -9.30 -41.88
CA VAL A 34 53.48 -9.05 -42.80
C VAL A 34 52.58 -10.29 -42.87
N LEU A 35 53.19 -11.48 -43.01
CA LEU A 35 52.45 -12.75 -43.04
C LEU A 35 51.57 -12.96 -41.81
N ILE A 36 52.10 -12.66 -40.62
CA ILE A 36 51.36 -12.74 -39.35
C ILE A 36 50.15 -11.81 -39.36
N ARG A 37 50.29 -10.59 -39.91
CA ARG A 37 49.18 -9.64 -39.99
C ARG A 37 48.12 -10.04 -41.01
N VAL A 38 48.54 -10.55 -42.18
CA VAL A 38 47.59 -11.10 -43.17
C VAL A 38 46.85 -12.29 -42.59
N TYR A 39 47.57 -13.19 -41.90
CA TYR A 39 46.98 -14.32 -41.18
C TYR A 39 46.01 -13.87 -40.08
N ASP A 40 46.33 -12.82 -39.32
CA ASP A 40 45.42 -12.26 -38.29
C ASP A 40 44.08 -11.79 -38.87
N VAL A 41 44.10 -11.23 -40.09
CA VAL A 41 42.89 -10.80 -40.82
C VAL A 41 42.17 -12.01 -41.42
N ALA A 42 42.88 -12.86 -42.17
CA ALA A 42 42.33 -14.07 -42.81
C ALA A 42 41.74 -15.08 -41.80
N GLY A 43 42.28 -15.11 -40.58
CA GLY A 43 41.74 -15.92 -39.49
C GLY A 43 40.40 -15.41 -38.94
N LYS A 44 39.95 -14.21 -39.32
CA LYS A 44 38.70 -13.58 -38.85
C LYS A 44 37.70 -13.35 -39.98
N VAL A 45 38.17 -13.19 -41.21
CA VAL A 45 37.35 -12.93 -42.39
C VAL A 45 37.83 -13.73 -43.59
N THR A 46 36.90 -14.13 -44.45
CA THR A 46 37.25 -14.80 -45.71
C THR A 46 37.79 -13.78 -46.71
N LEU A 47 38.99 -14.05 -47.24
CA LEU A 47 39.75 -13.26 -48.20
C LEU A 47 40.18 -14.14 -49.38
N SER A 48 39.93 -13.70 -50.61
CA SER A 48 40.55 -14.27 -51.81
C SER A 48 42.07 -14.13 -51.79
N SER A 49 42.79 -14.94 -52.57
CA SER A 49 44.24 -14.82 -52.70
C SER A 49 44.68 -13.42 -53.17
N ALA A 50 43.87 -12.78 -54.02
CA ALA A 50 44.11 -11.42 -54.46
C ALA A 50 43.99 -10.41 -53.31
N GLU A 51 42.93 -10.50 -52.50
CA GLU A 51 42.77 -9.65 -51.31
C GLU A 51 43.89 -9.87 -50.28
N GLN A 52 44.35 -11.11 -50.11
CA GLN A 52 45.49 -11.43 -49.23
C GLN A 52 46.79 -10.78 -49.72
N LEU A 53 47.03 -10.77 -51.04
CA LEU A 53 48.20 -10.12 -51.63
C LEU A 53 48.16 -8.60 -51.44
N VAL A 54 47.01 -7.96 -51.73
CA VAL A 54 46.86 -6.51 -51.57
C VAL A 54 47.01 -6.08 -50.10
N LEU A 55 46.52 -6.89 -49.15
CA LEU A 55 46.76 -6.65 -47.72
C LEU A 55 48.24 -6.81 -47.35
N ALA A 56 48.95 -7.77 -47.95
CA ALA A 56 50.37 -7.96 -47.72
C ALA A 56 51.19 -6.74 -48.21
N GLU A 57 50.86 -6.22 -49.39
CA GLU A 57 51.43 -5.00 -49.95
C GLU A 57 51.19 -3.81 -49.01
N LEU A 58 49.93 -3.58 -48.62
CA LEU A 58 49.58 -2.48 -47.71
C LEU A 58 50.37 -2.54 -46.39
N PHE A 59 50.47 -3.73 -45.77
CA PHE A 59 51.20 -3.89 -44.51
C PHE A 59 52.71 -3.77 -44.67
N GLN A 60 53.27 -4.15 -45.82
CA GLN A 60 54.67 -3.94 -46.13
C GLN A 60 54.98 -2.45 -46.31
N GLU A 61 54.16 -1.74 -47.09
CA GLU A 61 54.30 -0.30 -47.32
C GLU A 61 54.17 0.49 -46.02
N GLU A 62 53.16 0.18 -45.20
CA GLU A 62 53.00 0.75 -43.86
C GLU A 62 54.28 0.56 -43.03
N GLY A 63 54.79 -0.67 -42.98
CA GLY A 63 55.99 -1.01 -42.22
C GLY A 63 57.22 -0.22 -42.67
N GLN A 64 57.45 -0.11 -43.99
CA GLN A 64 58.59 0.63 -44.53
C GLN A 64 58.44 2.14 -44.36
N SER A 65 57.23 2.67 -44.53
CA SER A 65 56.93 4.09 -44.36
C SER A 65 57.16 4.53 -42.91
N ILE A 66 56.59 3.79 -41.94
CA ILE A 66 56.78 4.06 -40.51
C ILE A 66 58.24 3.88 -40.11
N LYS A 67 58.91 2.83 -40.59
CA LYS A 67 60.35 2.61 -40.33
C LYS A 67 61.19 3.79 -40.82
N THR A 68 60.94 4.27 -42.03
CA THR A 68 61.63 5.42 -42.62
C THR A 68 61.40 6.68 -41.77
N MET A 69 60.15 6.93 -41.37
CA MET A 69 59.80 8.06 -40.49
C MET A 69 60.51 7.99 -39.13
N ILE A 70 60.62 6.80 -38.53
CA ILE A 70 61.34 6.61 -37.27
C ILE A 70 62.83 6.89 -37.46
N ILE A 71 63.46 6.33 -38.50
CA ILE A 71 64.89 6.53 -38.80
C ILE A 71 65.18 8.02 -39.06
N SER A 72 64.25 8.73 -39.70
CA SER A 72 64.39 10.17 -39.97
C SER A 72 64.01 11.06 -38.78
N ASN A 73 63.78 10.51 -37.58
CA ASN A 73 63.32 11.25 -36.40
C ASN A 73 62.07 12.11 -36.65
N ALA A 74 61.11 11.60 -37.43
CA ALA A 74 59.82 12.27 -37.60
C ALA A 74 59.11 12.37 -36.24
N ASN A 75 58.36 13.44 -36.02
CA ASN A 75 57.59 13.59 -34.79
C ASN A 75 56.44 12.57 -34.70
N ASN A 76 55.96 12.31 -33.49
CA ASN A 76 54.89 11.34 -33.24
C ASN A 76 53.60 11.67 -34.02
N ALA A 77 53.28 12.95 -34.24
CA ALA A 77 52.08 13.35 -34.97
C ALA A 77 52.13 12.97 -36.46
N ALA A 78 53.31 13.01 -37.08
CA ALA A 78 53.52 12.56 -38.45
C ALA A 78 53.40 11.04 -38.56
N ILE A 79 54.01 10.30 -37.63
CA ILE A 79 53.91 8.84 -37.56
C ILE A 79 52.45 8.41 -37.33
N ASP A 80 51.73 9.08 -36.44
CA ASP A 80 50.31 8.81 -36.21
C ASP A 80 49.46 9.13 -37.43
N SER A 81 49.79 10.19 -38.19
CA SER A 81 49.11 10.51 -39.45
C SER A 81 49.31 9.42 -40.50
N ALA A 82 50.53 8.86 -40.61
CA ALA A 82 50.79 7.73 -41.50
C ALA A 82 49.99 6.49 -41.08
N LYS A 83 49.98 6.14 -39.78
CA LYS A 83 49.16 5.04 -39.26
C LYS A 83 47.68 5.20 -39.57
N ARG A 84 47.15 6.44 -39.43
CA ARG A 84 45.76 6.75 -39.77
C ARG A 84 45.48 6.54 -41.26
N TYR A 85 46.40 6.98 -42.13
CA TYR A 85 46.31 6.76 -43.57
C TYR A 85 46.20 5.27 -43.90
N TYR A 86 47.15 4.43 -43.45
CA TYR A 86 47.13 3.00 -43.73
C TYR A 86 45.94 2.27 -43.10
N THR A 87 45.45 2.71 -41.95
CA THR A 87 44.21 2.17 -41.36
C THR A 87 42.98 2.51 -42.22
N ASN A 88 42.94 3.70 -42.82
CA ASN A 88 41.85 4.07 -43.73
C ASN A 88 41.91 3.26 -45.03
N GLU A 89 43.10 3.08 -45.61
CA GLU A 89 43.29 2.20 -46.77
C GLU A 89 42.89 0.76 -46.45
N PHE A 90 43.32 0.21 -45.30
CA PHE A 90 42.88 -1.10 -44.82
C PHE A 90 41.35 -1.21 -44.75
N ASN A 91 40.68 -0.18 -44.25
CA ASN A 91 39.23 -0.14 -44.18
C ASN A 91 38.55 -0.09 -45.55
N LEU A 92 39.20 0.47 -46.57
CA LEU A 92 38.68 0.53 -47.94
C LEU A 92 38.91 -0.78 -48.71
N LEU A 93 39.96 -1.53 -48.37
CA LEU A 93 40.25 -2.83 -48.98
C LEU A 93 39.23 -3.91 -48.61
N LEU A 94 38.68 -3.85 -47.40
CA LEU A 94 37.65 -4.79 -46.96
C LEU A 94 36.25 -4.30 -47.36
N SER A 95 35.42 -5.21 -47.86
CA SER A 95 33.98 -4.94 -47.98
C SER A 95 33.39 -4.58 -46.61
N GLU A 96 32.25 -3.89 -46.59
CA GLU A 96 31.62 -3.50 -45.34
C GLU A 96 31.33 -4.71 -44.42
N GLN A 97 30.88 -5.82 -44.99
CA GLN A 97 30.62 -7.05 -44.25
C GLN A 97 31.91 -7.69 -43.69
N GLN A 98 32.98 -7.77 -44.48
CA GLN A 98 34.28 -8.26 -44.00
C GLN A 98 34.82 -7.35 -42.89
N ARG A 99 34.80 -6.03 -43.09
CA ARG A 99 35.26 -5.06 -42.09
C ARG A 99 34.52 -5.19 -40.76
N GLU A 100 33.19 -5.31 -40.80
CA GLU A 100 32.38 -5.52 -39.60
C GLU A 100 32.68 -6.86 -38.93
N ALA A 101 32.84 -7.94 -39.70
CA ALA A 101 33.21 -9.25 -39.17
C ALA A 101 34.60 -9.23 -38.51
N TYR A 102 35.60 -8.60 -39.14
CA TYR A 102 36.95 -8.46 -38.61
C TYR A 102 36.96 -7.72 -37.26
N TYR A 103 36.33 -6.54 -37.19
CA TYR A 103 36.31 -5.77 -35.94
C TYR A 103 35.44 -6.42 -34.85
N THR A 104 34.39 -7.15 -35.23
CA THR A 104 33.63 -7.99 -34.28
C THR A 104 34.50 -9.07 -33.67
N ALA A 105 35.18 -9.86 -34.50
CA ALA A 105 36.05 -10.93 -34.02
C ALA A 105 37.23 -10.39 -33.21
N LYS A 106 37.80 -9.25 -33.58
CA LYS A 106 38.91 -8.61 -32.87
C LYS A 106 38.51 -8.04 -31.50
N SER A 107 37.31 -7.47 -31.39
CA SER A 107 36.82 -6.90 -30.13
C SER A 107 36.27 -7.93 -29.14
N ALA A 108 35.72 -9.05 -29.63
CA ALA A 108 34.97 -9.99 -28.82
C ALA A 108 35.72 -10.54 -27.57
N PRO A 109 36.99 -10.97 -27.65
CA PRO A 109 37.67 -11.57 -26.49
C PRO A 109 37.83 -10.59 -25.32
N LYS A 110 38.29 -9.36 -25.61
CA LYS A 110 38.45 -8.31 -24.61
C LYS A 110 37.10 -7.89 -24.02
N ALA A 111 36.10 -7.70 -24.89
CA ALA A 111 34.75 -7.33 -24.48
C ALA A 111 34.13 -8.39 -23.54
N ALA A 112 34.30 -9.68 -23.85
CA ALA A 112 33.78 -10.77 -23.02
C ALA A 112 34.41 -10.83 -21.63
N VAL A 113 35.74 -10.59 -21.53
CA VAL A 113 36.43 -10.55 -20.23
C VAL A 113 35.93 -9.39 -19.39
N ILE A 114 35.89 -8.17 -19.94
CA ILE A 114 35.44 -6.97 -19.20
C ILE A 114 33.98 -7.11 -18.79
N ALA A 115 33.12 -7.59 -19.69
CA ALA A 115 31.71 -7.81 -19.43
C ALA A 115 31.48 -8.83 -18.32
N ARG A 116 32.23 -9.95 -18.31
CA ARG A 116 32.13 -10.96 -17.24
C ARG A 116 32.57 -10.39 -15.89
N LEU A 117 33.73 -9.73 -15.84
CA LEU A 117 34.23 -9.12 -14.59
C LEU A 117 33.25 -8.11 -14.02
N THR A 118 32.67 -7.27 -14.89
CA THR A 118 31.73 -6.23 -14.47
C THR A 118 30.41 -6.84 -14.02
N ALA A 119 29.89 -7.84 -14.73
CA ALA A 119 28.67 -8.55 -14.34
C ALA A 119 28.82 -9.22 -12.98
N THR A 120 29.92 -9.94 -12.73
CA THR A 120 30.20 -10.58 -11.44
C THR A 120 30.36 -9.55 -10.32
N MET A 121 31.05 -8.42 -10.56
CA MET A 121 31.15 -7.33 -9.58
C MET A 121 29.77 -6.75 -9.22
N LEU A 122 28.91 -6.52 -10.21
CA LEU A 122 27.56 -6.00 -9.99
C LEU A 122 26.67 -7.01 -9.26
N GLN A 123 26.77 -8.29 -9.61
CA GLN A 123 26.09 -9.37 -8.91
C GLN A 123 26.47 -9.39 -7.43
N GLN A 124 27.76 -9.31 -7.10
CA GLN A 124 28.25 -9.24 -5.71
C GLN A 124 27.77 -7.97 -4.99
N LYS A 125 27.84 -6.81 -5.66
CA LYS A 125 27.42 -5.52 -5.08
C LYS A 125 25.93 -5.47 -4.74
N TYR A 126 25.09 -6.05 -5.60
CA TYR A 126 23.62 -5.97 -5.49
C TYR A 126 22.96 -7.29 -5.04
N TYR A 127 23.76 -8.31 -4.72
CA TYR A 127 23.32 -9.63 -4.27
C TYR A 127 22.35 -10.33 -5.24
N THR A 128 22.51 -10.12 -6.54
CA THR A 128 21.54 -10.59 -7.55
C THR A 128 21.75 -12.06 -7.93
N ASP A 129 20.76 -12.66 -8.58
CA ASP A 129 20.84 -14.03 -9.09
C ASP A 129 21.65 -14.14 -10.40
N THR A 130 21.82 -15.37 -10.90
CA THR A 130 22.49 -15.66 -12.16
C THR A 130 21.74 -15.08 -13.37
N THR A 131 20.43 -14.93 -13.29
CA THR A 131 19.61 -14.33 -14.36
C THR A 131 20.01 -12.88 -14.57
N MET A 132 20.08 -12.09 -13.49
CA MET A 132 20.50 -10.69 -13.56
C MET A 132 21.97 -10.55 -13.92
N GLU A 133 22.84 -11.46 -13.45
CA GLU A 133 24.24 -11.52 -13.88
C GLU A 133 24.35 -11.70 -15.41
N ASN A 134 23.57 -12.59 -16.00
CA ASN A 134 23.54 -12.81 -17.45
C ASN A 134 23.04 -11.58 -18.23
N TYR A 135 22.07 -10.84 -17.68
CA TYR A 135 21.64 -9.57 -18.26
C TYR A 135 22.74 -8.52 -18.22
N PHE A 136 23.42 -8.36 -17.08
CA PHE A 136 24.60 -7.49 -17.00
C PHE A 136 25.66 -7.91 -18.01
N HIS A 137 26.02 -9.19 -18.05
CA HIS A 137 27.01 -9.68 -18.99
C HIS A 137 26.66 -9.33 -20.43
N SER A 138 25.40 -9.52 -20.85
CA SER A 138 24.94 -9.24 -22.21
C SER A 138 25.06 -7.75 -22.57
N ILE A 139 24.64 -6.85 -21.68
CA ILE A 139 24.66 -5.40 -21.93
C ILE A 139 26.09 -4.87 -21.97
N TYR A 140 26.93 -5.32 -21.03
CA TYR A 140 28.33 -4.93 -21.00
C TYR A 140 29.10 -5.54 -22.17
N LEU A 141 28.80 -6.76 -22.60
CA LEU A 141 29.42 -7.38 -23.78
C LEU A 141 29.11 -6.57 -25.04
N TRP A 142 27.83 -6.19 -25.21
CA TRP A 142 27.39 -5.32 -26.30
C TRP A 142 28.13 -3.97 -26.28
N ARG A 143 28.16 -3.31 -25.12
CA ARG A 143 28.85 -2.01 -24.94
C ARG A 143 30.33 -2.10 -25.26
N GLU A 144 31.05 -3.01 -24.61
CA GLU A 144 32.50 -3.15 -24.78
C GLU A 144 32.87 -3.57 -26.20
N SER A 145 32.05 -4.41 -26.84
CA SER A 145 32.26 -4.76 -28.25
C SER A 145 32.12 -3.53 -29.15
N LEU A 146 31.09 -2.70 -28.95
CA LEU A 146 30.92 -1.47 -29.74
C LEU A 146 32.02 -0.43 -29.48
N LEU A 147 32.41 -0.21 -28.22
CA LEU A 147 33.48 0.71 -27.87
C LEU A 147 34.79 0.29 -28.55
N GLU A 148 35.18 -0.97 -28.41
CA GLU A 148 36.41 -1.48 -29.02
C GLU A 148 36.34 -1.44 -30.56
N LYS A 149 35.20 -1.78 -31.16
CA LYS A 149 34.98 -1.62 -32.62
C LYS A 149 35.19 -0.18 -33.07
N ILE A 150 34.63 0.80 -32.34
CA ILE A 150 34.76 2.23 -32.67
C ILE A 150 36.22 2.67 -32.57
N TRP A 151 36.93 2.25 -31.52
CA TRP A 151 38.36 2.54 -31.34
C TRP A 151 39.24 1.94 -32.45
N LEU A 152 38.91 0.73 -32.91
CA LEU A 152 39.67 0.04 -33.94
C LEU A 152 39.35 0.53 -35.37
N ARG A 153 38.11 0.96 -35.61
CA ARG A 153 37.62 1.34 -36.95
C ARG A 153 37.91 2.80 -37.31
N TYR A 154 37.72 3.73 -36.37
CA TYR A 154 37.75 5.16 -36.67
C TYR A 154 39.05 5.82 -36.22
N THR A 155 39.78 6.36 -37.20
CA THR A 155 41.02 7.10 -37.01
C THR A 155 40.81 8.60 -36.83
N ASP A 156 39.74 9.13 -37.43
CA ASP A 156 39.31 10.51 -37.25
C ASP A 156 38.77 10.71 -35.84
N THR A 157 39.40 11.62 -35.09
CA THR A 157 39.07 11.89 -33.68
C THR A 157 37.64 12.39 -33.51
N THR A 158 37.14 13.22 -34.43
CA THR A 158 35.79 13.80 -34.35
C THR A 158 34.73 12.73 -34.59
N VAL A 159 34.87 11.95 -35.66
CA VAL A 159 33.95 10.84 -35.98
C VAL A 159 33.97 9.79 -34.88
N ARG A 160 35.15 9.45 -34.36
CA ARG A 160 35.29 8.51 -33.24
C ARG A 160 34.59 9.03 -32.00
N ASN A 161 34.84 10.27 -31.59
CA ASN A 161 34.25 10.84 -30.38
C ASN A 161 32.72 10.92 -30.47
N ASN A 162 32.18 11.29 -31.64
CA ASN A 162 30.73 11.31 -31.87
C ASN A 162 30.13 9.91 -31.73
N ASN A 163 30.74 8.89 -32.34
CA ASN A 163 30.28 7.51 -32.21
C ASN A 163 30.37 6.97 -30.77
N LEU A 164 31.48 7.26 -30.07
CA LEU A 164 31.65 6.89 -28.66
C LEU A 164 30.56 7.54 -27.78
N TYR A 165 30.31 8.83 -27.98
CA TYR A 165 29.27 9.55 -27.26
C TYR A 165 27.89 8.91 -27.45
N HIS A 166 27.52 8.58 -28.70
CA HIS A 166 26.25 7.91 -28.98
C HIS A 166 26.13 6.56 -28.29
N VAL A 167 27.18 5.73 -28.32
CA VAL A 167 27.18 4.43 -27.62
C VAL A 167 27.04 4.63 -26.11
N MET A 168 27.76 5.60 -25.52
CA MET A 168 27.68 5.90 -24.09
C MET A 168 26.27 6.35 -23.68
N VAL A 169 25.62 7.23 -24.44
CA VAL A 169 24.25 7.69 -24.14
C VAL A 169 23.24 6.55 -24.16
N VAL A 170 23.29 5.69 -25.18
CA VAL A 170 22.39 4.52 -25.27
C VAL A 170 22.67 3.54 -24.13
N TYR A 171 23.96 3.29 -23.87
CA TYR A 171 24.39 2.39 -22.81
C TYR A 171 23.99 2.90 -21.41
N ASP A 172 24.22 4.16 -21.06
CA ASP A 172 23.89 4.71 -19.74
C ASP A 172 22.38 4.65 -19.48
N SER A 173 21.58 4.87 -20.53
CA SER A 173 20.12 4.70 -20.48
C SER A 173 19.74 3.25 -20.16
N LEU A 174 20.34 2.26 -20.85
CA LEU A 174 20.08 0.84 -20.61
C LEU A 174 20.63 0.37 -19.25
N ALA A 175 21.90 0.62 -18.96
CA ALA A 175 22.57 0.23 -17.73
C ALA A 175 21.86 0.78 -16.49
N SER A 176 21.37 2.03 -16.54
CA SER A 176 20.60 2.60 -15.42
C SER A 176 19.29 1.83 -15.14
N LEU A 177 18.64 1.23 -16.15
CA LEU A 177 17.46 0.38 -15.95
C LEU A 177 17.82 -0.86 -15.12
N TYR A 178 18.87 -1.58 -15.53
CA TYR A 178 19.28 -2.83 -14.89
C TYR A 178 19.93 -2.61 -13.52
N ILE A 179 20.70 -1.53 -13.35
CA ILE A 179 21.27 -1.15 -12.05
C ILE A 179 20.16 -0.82 -11.06
N GLN A 180 19.08 -0.13 -11.48
CA GLN A 180 17.95 0.15 -10.60
C GLN A 180 17.22 -1.14 -10.19
N ALA A 181 16.96 -2.04 -11.15
CA ALA A 181 16.37 -3.34 -10.85
C ALA A 181 17.24 -4.15 -9.87
N ALA A 182 18.55 -4.18 -10.08
CA ALA A 182 19.48 -4.86 -9.17
C ALA A 182 19.56 -4.21 -7.78
N ALA A 183 19.59 -2.88 -7.69
CA ALA A 183 19.55 -2.17 -6.41
C ALA A 183 18.27 -2.49 -5.61
N SER A 184 17.17 -2.79 -6.31
CA SER A 184 15.89 -3.16 -5.72
C SER A 184 15.83 -4.61 -5.22
N ASN A 185 16.82 -5.45 -5.54
CA ASN A 185 16.84 -6.88 -5.20
C ASN A 185 16.87 -7.14 -3.69
N ARG A 186 17.62 -6.35 -2.91
CA ARG A 186 17.63 -6.50 -1.44
C ARG A 186 16.24 -6.29 -0.84
N TYR A 187 15.50 -5.29 -1.34
CA TYR A 187 14.12 -5.04 -0.90
C TYR A 187 13.21 -6.23 -1.22
N PHE A 188 13.30 -6.72 -2.46
CA PHE A 188 12.55 -7.90 -2.91
C PHE A 188 12.84 -9.13 -2.06
N SER A 189 14.10 -9.49 -1.89
CA SER A 189 14.52 -10.66 -1.11
C SER A 189 14.05 -10.59 0.34
N ASN A 190 14.13 -9.41 0.98
CA ASN A 190 13.63 -9.22 2.34
C ASN A 190 12.10 -9.41 2.42
N LYS A 191 11.35 -8.88 1.45
CA LYS A 191 9.89 -9.01 1.41
C LYS A 191 9.46 -10.46 1.17
N VAL A 192 10.07 -11.12 0.20
CA VAL A 192 9.81 -12.52 -0.11
C VAL A 192 10.21 -13.42 1.05
N TYR A 193 11.36 -13.18 1.69
CA TYR A 193 11.77 -13.91 2.90
C TYR A 193 10.75 -13.76 4.04
N TYR A 194 10.25 -12.54 4.29
CA TYR A 194 9.23 -12.32 5.31
C TYR A 194 7.93 -13.06 4.99
N ILE A 195 7.48 -13.02 3.73
CA ILE A 195 6.28 -13.75 3.30
C ILE A 195 6.50 -15.26 3.48
N ASP A 196 7.61 -15.81 2.97
CA ASP A 196 7.95 -17.23 3.09
C ASP A 196 8.05 -17.72 4.54
N SER A 197 8.45 -16.83 5.47
CA SER A 197 8.52 -17.17 6.90
C SER A 197 7.14 -17.35 7.55
N ILE A 198 6.09 -16.81 6.94
CA ILE A 198 4.70 -16.94 7.40
C ILE A 198 3.98 -18.02 6.58
N THR A 199 4.16 -17.99 5.26
CA THR A 199 3.57 -18.91 4.31
C THR A 199 4.48 -19.11 3.10
N VAL A 200 4.85 -20.36 2.84
CA VAL A 200 5.77 -20.69 1.76
C VAL A 200 5.16 -20.33 0.40
N LEU A 201 5.82 -19.47 -0.37
CA LEU A 201 5.45 -19.16 -1.73
C LEU A 201 5.78 -20.33 -2.65
N ASP A 202 4.82 -20.70 -3.50
CA ASP A 202 5.09 -21.61 -4.60
C ASP A 202 6.24 -21.09 -5.48
N THR A 203 7.10 -21.99 -5.95
CA THR A 203 8.30 -21.63 -6.70
C THR A 203 7.96 -20.94 -8.02
N ALA A 204 6.87 -21.34 -8.70
CA ALA A 204 6.45 -20.70 -9.94
C ALA A 204 5.90 -19.29 -9.67
N LYS A 205 5.08 -19.11 -8.63
CA LYS A 205 4.58 -17.77 -8.21
C LYS A 205 5.72 -16.85 -7.79
N LYS A 206 6.70 -17.34 -7.03
CA LYS A 206 7.89 -16.57 -6.62
C LYS A 206 8.72 -16.10 -7.83
N ARG A 207 8.88 -16.95 -8.84
CA ARG A 207 9.56 -16.59 -10.09
C ARG A 207 8.77 -15.56 -10.90
N LEU A 208 7.44 -15.70 -10.96
CA LEU A 208 6.57 -14.73 -11.63
C LEU A 208 6.64 -13.36 -10.96
N LEU A 209 6.54 -13.33 -9.62
CA LEU A 209 6.66 -12.11 -8.81
C LEU A 209 8.00 -11.43 -9.02
N ALA A 210 9.11 -12.18 -8.99
CA ALA A 210 10.44 -11.65 -9.24
C ALA A 210 10.54 -11.00 -10.63
N THR A 211 10.05 -11.71 -11.65
CA THR A 211 10.09 -11.25 -13.04
C THR A 211 9.31 -9.94 -13.20
N ASP A 212 8.06 -9.90 -12.72
CA ASP A 212 7.23 -8.70 -12.85
C ASP A 212 7.77 -7.53 -12.01
N TYR A 213 8.26 -7.79 -10.80
CA TYR A 213 8.88 -6.78 -9.96
C TYR A 213 10.09 -6.12 -10.62
N PHE A 214 11.04 -6.90 -11.13
CA PHE A 214 12.21 -6.33 -11.79
C PHE A 214 11.86 -5.61 -13.09
N GLN A 215 10.90 -6.12 -13.85
CA GLN A 215 10.38 -5.44 -15.04
C GLN A 215 9.78 -4.07 -14.70
N ARG A 216 9.03 -3.98 -13.60
CA ARG A 216 8.46 -2.71 -13.11
C ARG A 216 9.53 -1.75 -12.61
N CYS A 217 10.54 -2.24 -11.88
CA CYS A 217 11.67 -1.42 -11.46
C CYS A 217 12.48 -0.85 -12.65
N MET A 218 12.59 -1.62 -13.75
CA MET A 218 13.15 -1.10 -15.00
C MET A 218 12.23 -0.05 -15.64
N THR A 219 10.93 -0.31 -15.71
CA THR A 219 9.98 0.53 -16.46
C THR A 219 9.63 1.84 -15.74
N TYR A 220 9.41 1.80 -14.42
CA TYR A 220 8.85 2.88 -13.63
C TYR A 220 9.86 3.45 -12.62
N LYS A 221 10.88 4.13 -13.14
CA LYS A 221 12.02 4.61 -12.34
C LYS A 221 11.65 5.55 -11.19
N SER A 222 10.56 6.31 -11.34
CA SER A 222 10.10 7.29 -10.36
C SER A 222 9.28 6.69 -9.22
N ARG A 223 8.90 5.41 -9.31
CA ARG A 223 8.15 4.71 -8.26
C ARG A 223 9.09 4.20 -7.18
N SER A 224 8.64 4.17 -5.94
CA SER A 224 9.40 3.53 -4.87
C SER A 224 9.48 2.02 -5.11
N TYR A 225 10.47 1.36 -4.49
CA TYR A 225 10.55 -0.10 -4.53
C TYR A 225 9.32 -0.77 -3.91
N ALA A 226 8.71 -0.13 -2.90
CA ALA A 226 7.47 -0.61 -2.30
C ALA A 226 6.30 -0.56 -3.28
N ASP A 227 6.16 0.53 -4.05
CA ASP A 227 5.07 0.66 -5.03
C ASP A 227 5.23 -0.33 -6.18
N ASN A 228 6.47 -0.52 -6.66
CA ASN A 228 6.76 -1.52 -7.69
C ASN A 228 6.52 -2.94 -7.20
N PHE A 229 6.88 -3.24 -5.94
CA PHE A 229 6.58 -4.52 -5.30
C PHE A 229 5.09 -4.76 -5.17
N ASN A 230 4.34 -3.80 -4.63
CA ASN A 230 2.88 -3.92 -4.46
C ASN A 230 2.18 -4.12 -5.80
N ALA A 231 2.61 -3.38 -6.84
CA ALA A 231 2.05 -3.55 -8.18
C ALA A 231 2.38 -4.93 -8.78
N ALA A 232 3.60 -5.45 -8.56
CA ALA A 232 3.97 -6.80 -9.01
C ALA A 232 3.24 -7.89 -8.23
N PHE A 233 3.08 -7.67 -6.93
CA PHE A 233 2.38 -8.57 -6.02
C PHE A 233 0.91 -8.70 -6.44
N ASN A 234 0.21 -7.59 -6.61
CA ASN A 234 -1.20 -7.60 -7.03
C ASN A 234 -1.42 -8.14 -8.45
N HIS A 235 -0.40 -8.12 -9.30
CA HIS A 235 -0.48 -8.74 -10.62
C HIS A 235 -0.23 -10.25 -10.56
N THR A 236 0.60 -10.71 -9.62
CA THR A 236 0.96 -12.12 -9.47
C THR A 236 -0.10 -12.90 -8.68
N PHE A 237 -0.67 -12.28 -7.65
CA PHE A 237 -1.61 -12.89 -6.72
C PHE A 237 -2.98 -12.25 -6.93
N THR A 238 -3.87 -12.96 -7.60
CA THR A 238 -5.18 -12.43 -8.02
C THR A 238 -6.33 -13.36 -7.66
N ALA A 239 -6.02 -14.58 -7.21
CA ALA A 239 -7.02 -15.59 -6.93
C ALA A 239 -7.43 -15.56 -5.45
N LEU A 240 -8.61 -16.07 -5.13
CA LEU A 240 -9.15 -16.07 -3.76
C LEU A 240 -8.26 -16.87 -2.79
N GLU A 241 -7.67 -17.97 -3.27
CA GLU A 241 -6.71 -18.77 -2.54
C GLU A 241 -5.42 -18.00 -2.18
N ASP A 242 -5.14 -16.86 -2.81
CA ASP A 242 -3.97 -16.04 -2.52
C ASP A 242 -4.15 -15.13 -1.29
N THR A 243 -5.33 -15.10 -0.67
CA THR A 243 -5.61 -14.29 0.53
C THR A 243 -4.59 -14.51 1.65
N LEU A 244 -4.06 -15.72 1.80
CA LEU A 244 -2.99 -16.04 2.75
C LEU A 244 -1.67 -15.32 2.46
N TYR A 245 -1.33 -15.11 1.18
CA TYR A 245 -0.14 -14.34 0.79
C TYR A 245 -0.33 -12.85 1.06
N TYR A 246 -1.55 -12.33 0.83
CA TYR A 246 -1.90 -10.96 1.19
C TYR A 246 -1.82 -10.73 2.70
N ALA A 247 -2.34 -11.67 3.49
CA ALA A 247 -2.23 -11.65 4.94
C ALA A 247 -0.78 -11.54 5.40
N ALA A 248 0.13 -12.30 4.77
CA ALA A 248 1.56 -12.22 5.07
C ALA A 248 2.22 -10.92 4.57
N ALA A 249 1.96 -10.50 3.33
CA ALA A 249 2.61 -9.34 2.73
C ALA A 249 2.22 -8.00 3.41
N TYR A 250 0.97 -7.91 3.87
CA TYR A 250 0.36 -6.68 4.39
C TYR A 250 -0.09 -6.80 5.86
N ASN A 251 0.45 -7.77 6.62
CA ASN A 251 -0.03 -8.11 7.96
C ASN A 251 -0.23 -6.89 8.88
N ASN A 252 0.79 -6.03 9.00
CA ASN A 252 0.72 -4.87 9.88
C ASN A 252 -0.40 -3.90 9.51
N GLU A 253 -0.57 -3.64 8.20
CA GLU A 253 -1.62 -2.76 7.70
C GLU A 253 -3.00 -3.38 7.91
N ILE A 254 -3.15 -4.68 7.59
CA ILE A 254 -4.40 -5.42 7.78
C ILE A 254 -4.80 -5.41 9.24
N VAL A 255 -3.87 -5.67 10.17
CA VAL A 255 -4.14 -5.68 11.61
C VAL A 255 -4.62 -4.30 12.07
N GLN A 256 -3.93 -3.21 11.69
CA GLN A 256 -4.34 -1.86 12.06
C GLN A 256 -5.74 -1.50 11.53
N LEU A 257 -6.02 -1.80 10.26
CA LEU A 257 -7.33 -1.54 9.66
C LEU A 257 -8.44 -2.41 10.27
N THR A 258 -8.11 -3.65 10.63
CA THR A 258 -9.03 -4.57 11.33
C THR A 258 -9.50 -3.98 12.65
N TYR A 259 -8.56 -3.57 13.51
CA TYR A 259 -8.91 -3.00 14.83
C TYR A 259 -9.75 -1.73 14.68
N LYS A 260 -9.32 -0.80 13.82
CA LYS A 260 -10.05 0.45 13.59
C LYS A 260 -11.48 0.20 13.09
N SER A 261 -11.66 -0.73 12.16
CA SER A 261 -12.97 -1.05 11.59
C SER A 261 -13.86 -1.77 12.59
N ALA A 262 -13.29 -2.69 13.38
CA ALA A 262 -14.01 -3.42 14.42
C ALA A 262 -14.47 -2.48 15.55
N GLU A 263 -13.62 -1.55 16.00
CA GLU A 263 -13.99 -0.52 16.97
C GLU A 263 -15.12 0.37 16.46
N THR A 264 -15.04 0.80 15.19
CA THR A 264 -16.08 1.62 14.56
C THR A 264 -17.41 0.87 14.47
N ALA A 265 -17.37 -0.41 14.06
CA ALA A 265 -18.55 -1.26 14.00
C ALA A 265 -19.15 -1.49 15.39
N LEU A 266 -18.32 -1.80 16.39
CA LEU A 266 -18.76 -2.00 17.78
C LEU A 266 -19.42 -0.74 18.34
N ALA A 267 -18.81 0.44 18.13
CA ALA A 267 -19.39 1.72 18.55
C ALA A 267 -20.75 1.98 17.89
N SER A 268 -20.91 1.60 16.62
CA SER A 268 -22.20 1.66 15.93
C SER A 268 -23.23 0.76 16.61
N TYR A 269 -22.89 -0.50 16.91
CA TYR A 269 -23.81 -1.43 17.57
C TYR A 269 -24.18 -0.99 19.00
N ILE A 270 -23.21 -0.50 19.78
CA ILE A 270 -23.48 0.08 21.11
C ILE A 270 -24.47 1.24 20.98
N LYS A 271 -24.30 2.10 19.98
CA LYS A 271 -25.18 3.25 19.76
C LYS A 271 -26.58 2.85 19.28
N SER A 272 -26.70 1.89 18.37
CA SER A 272 -28.00 1.53 17.74
C SER A 272 -28.79 0.49 18.54
N HIS A 273 -28.13 -0.36 19.31
CA HIS A 273 -28.76 -1.45 20.08
C HIS A 273 -28.56 -1.33 21.59
N HIS A 274 -27.98 -0.23 22.07
CA HIS A 274 -27.72 0.00 23.50
C HIS A 274 -27.00 -1.17 24.18
N LEU A 275 -26.01 -1.77 23.50
CA LEU A 275 -25.37 -3.00 23.99
C LEU A 275 -24.77 -2.84 25.39
N SER A 276 -24.97 -3.86 26.23
CA SER A 276 -24.24 -3.97 27.49
C SER A 276 -22.75 -4.16 27.26
N THR A 277 -21.94 -3.85 28.26
CA THR A 277 -20.49 -4.11 28.24
C THR A 277 -20.19 -5.60 28.01
N VAL A 278 -20.99 -6.50 28.58
CA VAL A 278 -20.82 -7.96 28.44
C VAL A 278 -21.07 -8.38 26.98
N SER A 279 -22.19 -7.96 26.39
CA SER A 279 -22.51 -8.24 24.98
C SER A 279 -21.45 -7.64 24.05
N ALA A 280 -20.99 -6.41 24.33
CA ALA A 280 -19.95 -5.77 23.54
C ALA A 280 -18.63 -6.56 23.58
N GLN A 281 -18.22 -7.07 24.76
CA GLN A 281 -17.05 -7.93 24.91
C GLN A 281 -17.21 -9.28 24.19
N GLN A 282 -18.41 -9.85 24.19
CA GLN A 282 -18.71 -11.11 23.49
C GLN A 282 -18.76 -10.95 21.96
N ILE A 283 -19.21 -9.79 21.46
CA ILE A 283 -19.30 -9.48 20.03
C ILE A 283 -17.94 -9.13 19.43
N LEU A 284 -17.05 -8.46 20.19
CA LEU A 284 -15.78 -7.94 19.68
C LEU A 284 -14.90 -8.98 18.96
N PRO A 285 -14.71 -10.23 19.46
CA PRO A 285 -13.94 -11.24 18.73
C PRO A 285 -14.51 -11.55 17.35
N TYR A 286 -15.83 -11.67 17.21
CA TYR A 286 -16.49 -11.91 15.93
C TYR A 286 -16.33 -10.73 14.97
N LEU A 287 -16.41 -9.49 15.48
CA LEU A 287 -16.12 -8.31 14.68
C LEU A 287 -14.68 -8.27 14.20
N LEU A 288 -13.71 -8.57 15.08
CA LEU A 288 -12.30 -8.61 14.69
C LEU A 288 -12.05 -9.63 13.57
N GLU A 289 -12.66 -10.82 13.65
CA GLU A 289 -12.55 -11.81 12.57
C GLU A 289 -13.24 -11.38 11.27
N ARG A 290 -14.47 -10.84 11.38
CA ARG A 290 -15.24 -10.33 10.24
C ARG A 290 -14.47 -9.23 9.52
N GLU A 291 -14.06 -8.19 10.24
CA GLU A 291 -13.36 -7.04 9.67
C GLU A 291 -11.97 -7.41 9.11
N ARG A 292 -11.30 -8.40 9.72
CA ARG A 292 -10.05 -8.95 9.16
C ARG A 292 -10.29 -9.61 7.81
N ALA A 293 -11.33 -10.42 7.71
CA ALA A 293 -11.69 -11.09 6.46
C ALA A 293 -12.10 -10.08 5.38
N VAL A 294 -12.90 -9.06 5.73
CA VAL A 294 -13.27 -7.97 4.82
C VAL A 294 -12.03 -7.22 4.33
N THR A 295 -11.13 -6.83 5.24
CA THR A 295 -9.89 -6.12 4.89
C THR A 295 -9.00 -6.95 3.95
N LEU A 296 -8.93 -8.27 4.15
CA LEU A 296 -8.20 -9.17 3.26
C LEU A 296 -8.81 -9.21 1.84
N ILE A 297 -10.12 -9.32 1.73
CA ILE A 297 -10.84 -9.28 0.45
C ILE A 297 -10.65 -7.93 -0.24
N ASP A 298 -10.77 -6.82 0.50
CA ASP A 298 -10.52 -5.49 -0.05
C ASP A 298 -9.09 -5.33 -0.59
N LYS A 299 -8.10 -5.93 0.07
CA LYS A 299 -6.71 -5.93 -0.40
C LYS A 299 -6.52 -6.77 -1.66
N LEU A 300 -7.15 -7.95 -1.73
CA LEU A 300 -7.10 -8.82 -2.90
C LEU A 300 -7.75 -8.15 -4.12
N TYR A 301 -8.92 -7.54 -3.94
CA TYR A 301 -9.71 -6.94 -5.03
C TYR A 301 -9.49 -5.42 -5.21
N ASN A 302 -8.37 -4.88 -4.71
CA ASN A 302 -8.10 -3.43 -4.68
C ASN A 302 -8.11 -2.76 -6.09
N GLN A 303 -7.95 -3.52 -7.17
CA GLN A 303 -7.90 -2.96 -8.54
C GLN A 303 -9.14 -3.25 -9.39
N LEU A 304 -9.96 -4.23 -9.02
CA LEU A 304 -11.12 -4.66 -9.81
C LEU A 304 -12.25 -5.06 -8.86
N TYR A 305 -13.27 -4.21 -8.77
CA TYR A 305 -14.54 -4.58 -8.15
C TYR A 305 -15.31 -5.47 -9.13
N ASP A 306 -15.60 -6.70 -8.74
CA ASP A 306 -16.38 -7.64 -9.54
C ASP A 306 -17.37 -8.43 -8.66
N SER A 307 -18.23 -9.23 -9.31
CA SER A 307 -19.21 -10.08 -8.62
C SER A 307 -18.56 -11.15 -7.72
N SER A 308 -17.28 -11.47 -7.93
CA SER A 308 -16.53 -12.40 -7.09
C SER A 308 -16.23 -11.79 -5.73
N LYS A 309 -15.89 -10.49 -5.72
CA LYS A 309 -15.73 -9.72 -4.48
C LYS A 309 -17.02 -9.69 -3.67
N ASP A 310 -18.15 -9.39 -4.31
CA ASP A 310 -19.47 -9.36 -3.66
C ASP A 310 -19.79 -10.73 -3.03
N ALA A 311 -19.64 -11.81 -3.78
CA ALA A 311 -19.86 -13.16 -3.27
C ALA A 311 -18.93 -13.50 -2.09
N ALA A 312 -17.67 -13.05 -2.11
CA ALA A 312 -16.74 -13.25 -1.00
C ALA A 312 -17.17 -12.46 0.25
N LEU A 313 -17.61 -11.21 0.09
CA LEU A 313 -18.14 -10.39 1.18
C LEU A 313 -19.42 -10.99 1.76
N ASP A 314 -20.34 -11.45 0.92
CA ASP A 314 -21.57 -12.12 1.34
C ASP A 314 -21.27 -13.38 2.16
N ASN A 315 -20.31 -14.20 1.73
CA ASN A 315 -19.88 -15.37 2.48
C ASN A 315 -19.28 -15.01 3.86
N ILE A 316 -18.52 -13.92 3.94
CA ILE A 316 -17.98 -13.41 5.21
C ILE A 316 -19.14 -12.99 6.12
N LEU A 317 -20.12 -12.24 5.60
CA LEU A 317 -21.29 -11.82 6.37
C LEU A 317 -22.14 -13.01 6.81
N GLN A 318 -22.43 -13.97 5.93
CA GLN A 318 -23.17 -15.18 6.28
C GLN A 318 -22.48 -16.00 7.38
N LYS A 319 -21.15 -15.99 7.45
CA LYS A 319 -20.40 -16.70 8.48
C LYS A 319 -20.42 -15.98 9.83
N TYR A 320 -20.18 -14.66 9.82
CA TYR A 320 -19.90 -13.90 11.04
C TYR A 320 -21.07 -13.08 11.56
N GLN A 321 -22.03 -12.71 10.71
CA GLN A 321 -23.18 -11.90 11.11
C GLN A 321 -24.18 -12.67 11.99
N PRO A 322 -24.55 -13.93 11.73
CA PRO A 322 -25.50 -14.65 12.57
C PRO A 322 -25.14 -14.74 14.07
N PRO A 323 -23.89 -15.06 14.49
CA PRO A 323 -23.56 -15.03 15.92
C PRO A 323 -23.58 -13.63 16.50
N ILE A 324 -23.22 -12.60 15.73
CA ILE A 324 -23.35 -11.19 16.14
C ILE A 324 -24.83 -10.87 16.35
N ASP A 325 -25.69 -11.14 15.37
CA ASP A 325 -27.13 -10.89 15.44
C ASP A 325 -27.80 -11.66 16.58
N SER A 326 -27.35 -12.89 16.87
CA SER A 326 -27.84 -13.64 18.02
C SER A 326 -27.48 -12.97 19.35
N LEU A 327 -26.26 -12.45 19.49
CA LEU A 327 -25.84 -11.71 20.68
C LEU A 327 -26.53 -10.35 20.78
N LEU A 328 -26.75 -9.69 19.64
CA LEU A 328 -27.54 -8.47 19.57
C LEU A 328 -28.98 -8.75 20.01
N ALA A 329 -29.64 -9.79 19.48
CA ALA A 329 -31.04 -10.12 19.78
C ALA A 329 -31.25 -10.47 21.26
N LEU A 330 -30.32 -11.18 21.88
CA LEU A 330 -30.34 -11.46 23.32
C LEU A 330 -30.33 -10.17 24.17
N ASP A 331 -29.76 -9.08 23.65
CA ASP A 331 -29.68 -7.78 24.31
C ASP A 331 -30.70 -6.76 23.76
N ALA A 332 -31.28 -7.03 22.58
CA ALA A 332 -32.13 -6.14 21.81
C ALA A 332 -33.62 -6.51 21.85
N ASP A 333 -34.02 -7.71 22.29
CA ASP A 333 -35.44 -8.08 22.50
C ASP A 333 -36.15 -7.28 23.62
N ILE A 334 -35.45 -6.29 24.19
CA ILE A 334 -35.96 -5.27 25.10
C ILE A 334 -36.18 -3.98 24.29
N ILE A 335 -37.05 -4.03 23.27
CA ILE A 335 -37.23 -2.94 22.29
C ILE A 335 -37.91 -1.70 22.88
N ASP A 336 -38.52 -1.80 24.06
CA ASP A 336 -38.93 -0.66 24.86
C ASP A 336 -38.12 -0.70 26.16
N ASN A 337 -36.82 -0.34 26.15
CA ASN A 337 -35.95 -0.37 27.34
C ASN A 337 -36.51 0.55 28.44
N THR A 338 -37.45 0.03 29.22
CA THR A 338 -37.94 0.66 30.43
C THR A 338 -36.75 0.84 31.37
N GLN A 339 -36.81 1.82 32.25
CA GLN A 339 -35.84 2.00 33.33
C GLN A 339 -35.71 0.71 34.16
N ILE A 340 -36.80 -0.07 34.30
CA ILE A 340 -36.81 -1.38 34.95
C ILE A 340 -35.93 -2.37 34.18
N ASP A 341 -36.09 -2.45 32.86
CA ASP A 341 -35.28 -3.36 32.04
C ASP A 341 -33.80 -2.98 32.05
N ILE A 342 -33.49 -1.68 32.04
CA ILE A 342 -32.12 -1.19 32.22
C ILE A 342 -31.58 -1.63 33.59
N ALA A 343 -32.36 -1.53 34.67
CA ALA A 343 -31.93 -2.00 35.99
C ALA A 343 -31.64 -3.52 36.00
N ILE A 344 -32.48 -4.33 35.36
CA ILE A 344 -32.27 -5.78 35.24
C ILE A 344 -31.00 -6.07 34.42
N LYS A 345 -30.83 -5.38 33.29
CA LYS A 345 -29.67 -5.53 32.40
C LYS A 345 -28.35 -5.21 33.08
N PHE A 346 -28.33 -4.19 33.93
CA PHE A 346 -27.15 -3.78 34.69
C PHE A 346 -27.10 -4.37 36.10
N ALA A 347 -27.89 -5.42 36.41
CA ALA A 347 -28.03 -5.95 37.76
C ALA A 347 -26.69 -6.31 38.43
N GLU A 348 -25.75 -6.91 37.70
CA GLU A 348 -24.42 -7.25 38.23
C GLU A 348 -23.59 -5.99 38.54
N LEU A 349 -23.59 -5.00 37.65
CA LEU A 349 -22.87 -3.74 37.83
C LEU A 349 -23.43 -2.93 39.02
N LEU A 350 -24.77 -2.90 39.12
CA LEU A 350 -25.51 -2.26 40.20
C LEU A 350 -25.43 -3.04 41.52
N GLN A 351 -24.86 -4.26 41.49
CA GLN A 351 -24.77 -5.17 42.62
C GLN A 351 -26.15 -5.48 43.24
N LEU A 352 -27.15 -5.69 42.38
CA LEU A 352 -28.50 -6.02 42.82
C LEU A 352 -28.54 -7.40 43.46
N ARG A 353 -29.26 -7.54 44.57
CA ARG A 353 -29.57 -8.83 45.16
C ARG A 353 -30.51 -9.61 44.26
N GLU A 354 -30.43 -10.94 44.30
CA GLU A 354 -31.30 -11.82 43.53
C GLU A 354 -32.79 -11.51 43.75
N GLU A 355 -33.18 -11.20 44.99
CA GLU A 355 -34.53 -10.74 45.36
C GLU A 355 -34.95 -9.48 44.58
N GLN A 356 -34.08 -8.47 44.52
CA GLN A 356 -34.35 -7.22 43.78
C GLN A 356 -34.50 -7.50 42.28
N VAL A 357 -33.66 -8.38 41.71
CA VAL A 357 -33.74 -8.73 40.29
C VAL A 357 -35.03 -9.47 39.97
N ASN A 358 -35.48 -10.38 40.85
CA ASN A 358 -36.73 -11.11 40.66
C ASN A 358 -37.94 -10.18 40.77
N GLU A 359 -37.95 -9.28 41.75
CA GLU A 359 -39.00 -8.27 41.90
C GLU A 359 -39.05 -7.32 40.70
N LEU A 360 -37.90 -6.84 40.21
CA LEU A 360 -37.83 -6.01 39.00
C LEU A 360 -38.39 -6.74 37.77
N LYS A 361 -38.13 -8.05 37.61
CA LYS A 361 -38.70 -8.85 36.51
C LYS A 361 -40.22 -8.97 36.62
N GLU A 362 -40.75 -9.11 37.83
CA GLU A 362 -42.19 -9.13 38.08
C GLU A 362 -42.79 -7.77 37.70
N GLN A 363 -42.22 -6.67 38.18
CA GLN A 363 -42.70 -5.32 37.87
C GLN A 363 -42.57 -4.97 36.38
N GLY A 364 -41.50 -5.43 35.70
CA GLY A 364 -41.36 -5.30 34.25
C GLY A 364 -42.45 -6.05 33.48
N SER A 365 -42.88 -7.21 34.00
CA SER A 365 -44.01 -7.97 33.43
C SER A 365 -45.34 -7.23 33.63
N VAL A 366 -45.55 -6.60 34.79
CA VAL A 366 -46.71 -5.74 35.08
C VAL A 366 -46.74 -4.56 34.11
N LEU A 367 -45.63 -3.84 33.96
CA LEU A 367 -45.52 -2.71 33.04
C LEU A 367 -45.81 -3.10 31.60
N THR A 368 -45.28 -4.25 31.15
CA THR A 368 -45.58 -4.80 29.82
C THR A 368 -47.08 -5.05 29.63
N GLN A 369 -47.76 -5.54 30.66
CA GLN A 369 -49.20 -5.75 30.62
C GLN A 369 -49.97 -4.43 30.56
N MET A 370 -49.56 -3.41 31.33
CA MET A 370 -50.13 -2.05 31.28
C MET A 370 -50.00 -1.43 29.88
N ILE A 371 -48.81 -1.52 29.27
CA ILE A 371 -48.55 -1.05 27.90
C ILE A 371 -49.46 -1.77 26.90
N ARG A 372 -49.61 -3.10 27.02
CA ARG A 372 -50.49 -3.89 26.15
C ARG A 372 -51.95 -3.48 26.30
N ASP A 373 -52.41 -3.26 27.53
CA ASP A 373 -53.80 -2.88 27.79
C ASP A 373 -54.10 -1.45 27.32
N TYR A 374 -53.16 -0.53 27.46
CA TYR A 374 -53.25 0.81 26.86
C TYR A 374 -53.28 0.75 25.32
N ARG A 375 -52.38 -0.02 24.68
CA ARG A 375 -52.37 -0.16 23.21
C ARG A 375 -53.63 -0.83 22.65
N ARG A 376 -54.44 -1.50 23.46
CA ARG A 376 -55.76 -2.01 23.05
C ARG A 376 -56.80 -0.90 22.97
N THR A 377 -56.70 0.13 23.81
CA THR A 377 -57.63 1.26 23.81
C THR A 377 -57.18 2.36 22.87
N ASP A 378 -55.88 2.62 22.80
CA ASP A 378 -55.25 3.55 21.86
C ASP A 378 -54.05 2.88 21.16
N PRO A 379 -54.27 2.23 20.00
CA PRO A 379 -53.21 1.51 19.28
C PRO A 379 -52.07 2.39 18.76
N PHE A 380 -52.28 3.70 18.68
CA PHE A 380 -51.30 4.66 18.16
C PHE A 380 -50.74 5.60 19.23
N GLY A 381 -51.34 5.59 20.43
CA GLY A 381 -50.86 6.37 21.57
C GLY A 381 -49.55 5.82 22.14
N GLU A 382 -48.79 6.71 22.79
CA GLU A 382 -47.61 6.36 23.57
C GLU A 382 -48.02 6.24 25.05
N TYR A 383 -47.76 5.09 25.65
CA TYR A 383 -48.03 4.89 27.08
C TYR A 383 -46.93 5.59 27.89
N ASP A 384 -47.32 6.56 28.72
CA ASP A 384 -46.40 7.21 29.65
C ASP A 384 -46.18 6.32 30.88
N SER A 385 -45.07 5.60 30.91
CA SER A 385 -44.69 4.69 32.00
C SER A 385 -43.90 5.36 33.13
N LYS A 386 -43.57 6.64 33.01
CA LYS A 386 -42.56 7.27 33.88
C LYS A 386 -42.93 7.23 35.35
N GLU A 387 -44.18 7.54 35.68
CA GLU A 387 -44.70 7.54 37.07
C GLU A 387 -44.55 6.16 37.71
N PHE A 388 -45.03 5.12 37.04
CA PHE A 388 -44.93 3.73 37.50
C PHE A 388 -43.48 3.27 37.68
N GLU A 389 -42.64 3.53 36.67
CA GLU A 389 -41.23 3.14 36.74
C GLU A 389 -40.49 3.85 37.88
N SER A 390 -40.80 5.12 38.11
CA SER A 390 -40.25 5.95 39.18
C SER A 390 -40.60 5.41 40.56
N GLU A 391 -41.88 5.13 40.80
CA GLU A 391 -42.36 4.54 42.06
C GLU A 391 -41.66 3.19 42.35
N VAL A 392 -41.65 2.29 41.36
CA VAL A 392 -41.05 0.95 41.49
C VAL A 392 -39.55 1.05 41.80
N LEU A 393 -38.80 1.85 41.03
CA LEU A 393 -37.35 1.89 41.16
C LEU A 393 -36.91 2.62 42.43
N ASN A 394 -37.64 3.65 42.88
CA ASN A 394 -37.39 4.29 44.18
C ASN A 394 -37.64 3.33 45.36
N ALA A 395 -38.60 2.41 45.23
CA ALA A 395 -38.88 1.42 46.27
C ALA A 395 -37.84 0.29 46.33
N LEU A 396 -37.32 -0.14 45.17
CA LEU A 396 -36.47 -1.33 45.06
C LEU A 396 -34.97 -1.07 45.05
N LEU A 397 -34.54 0.11 44.57
CA LEU A 397 -33.13 0.45 44.41
C LEU A 397 -32.69 1.49 45.43
N THR A 398 -31.40 1.52 45.77
CA THR A 398 -30.85 2.69 46.48
C THR A 398 -30.81 3.90 45.55
N PRO A 399 -30.77 5.14 46.09
CA PRO A 399 -30.64 6.34 45.26
C PRO A 399 -29.43 6.29 44.31
N GLU A 400 -28.31 5.73 44.74
CA GLU A 400 -27.10 5.58 43.92
C GLU A 400 -27.32 4.57 42.79
N GLN A 401 -27.92 3.40 43.09
CA GLN A 401 -28.25 2.39 42.09
C GLN A 401 -29.22 2.95 41.05
N TYR A 402 -30.27 3.65 41.48
CA TYR A 402 -31.22 4.26 40.55
C TYR A 402 -30.57 5.39 39.73
N THR A 403 -29.63 6.15 40.31
CA THR A 403 -28.80 7.10 39.54
C THR A 403 -28.08 6.40 38.41
N GLN A 404 -27.40 5.28 38.69
CA GLN A 404 -26.66 4.53 37.68
C GLN A 404 -27.56 3.97 36.56
N VAL A 405 -28.78 3.54 36.89
CA VAL A 405 -29.79 3.15 35.89
C VAL A 405 -30.14 4.31 34.96
N LEU A 406 -30.44 5.48 35.54
CA LEU A 406 -30.80 6.66 34.77
C LEU A 406 -29.62 7.22 33.97
N ASP A 407 -28.40 7.16 34.52
CA ASP A 407 -27.16 7.45 33.80
C ASP A 407 -27.03 6.57 32.56
N ALA A 408 -27.14 5.25 32.73
CA ALA A 408 -27.01 4.29 31.64
C ALA A 408 -28.08 4.52 30.54
N LYS A 409 -29.32 4.87 30.94
CA LYS A 409 -30.42 5.13 30.00
C LYS A 409 -30.26 6.47 29.27
N TYR A 410 -29.86 7.53 29.97
CA TYR A 410 -30.00 8.90 29.46
C TYR A 410 -28.69 9.60 29.08
N ALA A 411 -27.51 9.06 29.40
CA ALA A 411 -26.22 9.68 29.05
C ALA A 411 -26.09 9.96 27.54
N GLY A 412 -26.53 9.03 26.69
CA GLY A 412 -26.51 9.22 25.23
C GLY A 412 -27.44 10.34 24.73
N LYS A 413 -28.62 10.49 25.35
CA LYS A 413 -29.57 11.57 25.06
C LYS A 413 -28.99 12.91 25.48
N ALA A 414 -28.46 12.99 26.71
CA ALA A 414 -27.80 14.18 27.24
C ALA A 414 -26.61 14.65 26.39
N ALA A 415 -25.75 13.72 25.95
CA ALA A 415 -24.64 14.04 25.06
C ALA A 415 -25.10 14.55 23.68
N SER A 416 -26.23 14.03 23.18
CA SER A 416 -26.83 14.48 21.92
C SER A 416 -27.39 15.89 22.03
N MET A 417 -28.03 16.21 23.17
CA MET A 417 -28.51 17.56 23.50
C MET A 417 -27.35 18.55 23.62
N ALA A 418 -26.31 18.21 24.38
CA ALA A 418 -25.08 19.02 24.48
C ALA A 418 -24.42 19.29 23.12
N LYS A 419 -24.48 18.34 22.18
CA LYS A 419 -24.00 18.53 20.81
C LYS A 419 -24.86 19.51 20.01
N LEU A 420 -26.18 19.53 20.23
CA LEU A 420 -27.08 20.51 19.62
C LEU A 420 -26.83 21.90 20.20
N ASP A 421 -26.67 22.02 21.51
CA ASP A 421 -26.28 23.28 22.17
C ASP A 421 -24.97 23.82 21.62
N TRP A 422 -23.95 22.97 21.53
CA TRP A 422 -22.64 23.39 20.99
C TRP A 422 -22.76 23.97 19.58
N LYS A 423 -23.60 23.39 18.72
CA LYS A 423 -23.85 23.95 17.39
C LYS A 423 -24.48 25.33 17.45
N GLN A 424 -25.36 25.57 18.41
CA GLN A 424 -26.01 26.88 18.61
C GLN A 424 -25.04 27.90 19.20
N ILE A 425 -24.19 27.49 20.16
CA ILE A 425 -23.09 28.30 20.69
C ILE A 425 -22.19 28.79 19.55
N GLN A 426 -21.82 27.90 18.62
CA GLN A 426 -21.02 28.26 17.45
C GLN A 426 -21.79 29.18 16.48
N LEU A 427 -23.08 28.94 16.29
CA LEU A 427 -23.92 29.77 15.42
C LEU A 427 -24.02 31.22 15.91
N TYR A 428 -24.04 31.41 17.23
CA TYR A 428 -24.06 32.73 17.87
C TYR A 428 -22.66 33.28 18.16
N GLU A 429 -21.60 32.62 17.67
CA GLU A 429 -20.19 33.00 17.88
C GLU A 429 -19.78 33.11 19.36
N MET A 430 -20.53 32.43 20.25
CA MET A 430 -20.29 32.45 21.69
C MET A 430 -19.01 31.68 22.06
N ASP A 431 -18.63 30.67 21.29
CA ASP A 431 -17.37 29.96 21.47
C ASP A 431 -16.15 30.89 21.32
N ILE A 432 -16.25 31.87 20.42
CA ILE A 432 -15.24 32.92 20.23
C ILE A 432 -15.34 33.98 21.33
N GLU A 433 -16.56 34.48 21.58
CA GLU A 433 -16.83 35.53 22.60
C GLU A 433 -16.29 35.14 23.98
N TYR A 434 -16.56 33.90 24.40
CA TYR A 434 -16.19 33.38 25.72
C TYR A 434 -14.91 32.51 25.71
N GLN A 435 -14.22 32.39 24.58
CA GLN A 435 -13.00 31.58 24.41
C GLN A 435 -13.16 30.13 24.91
N LEU A 436 -14.25 29.48 24.51
CA LEU A 436 -14.65 28.18 25.04
C LEU A 436 -13.81 27.03 24.47
N ASN A 437 -13.58 26.00 25.30
CA ASN A 437 -13.03 24.73 24.84
C ASN A 437 -14.17 23.76 24.53
N GLU A 438 -14.25 23.31 23.27
CA GLU A 438 -15.31 22.41 22.79
C GLU A 438 -15.52 21.18 23.68
N ASN A 439 -14.45 20.48 24.06
CA ASN A 439 -14.56 19.23 24.81
C ASN A 439 -15.02 19.47 26.25
N THR A 440 -14.44 20.48 26.92
CA THR A 440 -14.84 20.86 28.28
C THR A 440 -16.29 21.31 28.31
N THR A 441 -16.67 22.24 27.41
CA THR A 441 -18.02 22.79 27.36
C THR A 441 -19.07 21.72 27.01
N LYS A 442 -18.81 20.84 26.05
CA LYS A 442 -19.73 19.72 25.76
C LYS A 442 -19.90 18.77 26.94
N THR A 443 -18.84 18.54 27.70
CA THR A 443 -18.90 17.69 28.90
C THR A 443 -19.76 18.35 29.98
N GLU A 444 -19.56 19.63 30.25
CA GLU A 444 -20.37 20.40 31.22
C GLU A 444 -21.85 20.43 30.84
N LEU A 445 -22.16 20.72 29.56
CA LEU A 445 -23.52 20.71 29.04
C LEU A 445 -24.15 19.31 29.12
N SER A 446 -23.40 18.26 28.77
CA SER A 446 -23.88 16.88 28.87
C SER A 446 -24.20 16.51 30.31
N ASN A 447 -23.37 16.90 31.28
CA ASN A 447 -23.61 16.64 32.70
C ASN A 447 -24.84 17.39 33.21
N TYR A 448 -25.04 18.65 32.79
CA TYR A 448 -26.22 19.42 33.15
C TYR A 448 -27.51 18.77 32.63
N HIS A 449 -27.56 18.41 31.35
CA HIS A 449 -28.72 17.72 30.76
C HIS A 449 -28.99 16.38 31.40
N LEU A 450 -27.92 15.63 31.71
CA LEU A 450 -28.05 14.34 32.38
C LEU A 450 -28.65 14.50 33.77
N ALA A 451 -28.18 15.48 34.56
CA ALA A 451 -28.73 15.78 35.88
C ALA A 451 -30.23 16.12 35.80
N GLN A 452 -30.65 16.94 34.83
CA GLN A 452 -32.06 17.27 34.65
C GLN A 452 -32.91 16.07 34.24
N LEU A 453 -32.42 15.25 33.30
CA LEU A 453 -33.11 14.01 32.92
C LEU A 453 -33.25 13.09 34.13
N ILE A 454 -32.19 12.92 34.93
CA ILE A 454 -32.25 12.13 36.16
C ILE A 454 -33.31 12.66 37.12
N ALA A 455 -33.30 13.96 37.42
CA ALA A 455 -34.28 14.56 38.32
C ALA A 455 -35.71 14.44 37.80
N TYR A 456 -35.91 14.59 36.49
CA TYR A 456 -37.19 14.45 35.84
C TYR A 456 -37.73 13.01 35.95
N TYR A 457 -36.93 12.02 35.56
CA TYR A 457 -37.40 10.62 35.53
C TYR A 457 -37.41 9.94 36.91
N ARG A 458 -36.53 10.32 37.84
CA ARG A 458 -36.47 9.76 39.21
C ARG A 458 -37.66 10.15 40.07
N ASN A 459 -38.21 11.33 39.85
CA ASN A 459 -39.26 11.89 40.68
C ASN A 459 -40.59 11.96 39.92
N ALA A 460 -40.77 11.15 38.87
CA ALA A 460 -41.99 11.20 38.08
C ALA A 460 -43.25 10.77 38.86
N ASP A 461 -43.06 10.05 39.97
CA ASP A 461 -44.07 9.71 40.98
C ASP A 461 -44.34 10.83 42.01
N ASN A 462 -43.50 11.87 42.05
CA ASN A 462 -43.64 13.00 42.95
C ASN A 462 -43.34 14.32 42.23
N LEU A 463 -44.38 14.91 41.63
CA LEU A 463 -44.28 16.16 40.85
C LEU A 463 -43.69 17.34 41.64
N GLU A 464 -43.92 17.41 42.96
CA GLU A 464 -43.36 18.48 43.80
C GLU A 464 -41.84 18.33 43.93
N GLU A 465 -41.35 17.14 44.27
CA GLU A 465 -39.90 16.90 44.37
C GLU A 465 -39.22 16.94 42.99
N GLN A 466 -39.92 16.53 41.93
CA GLN A 466 -39.46 16.68 40.56
C GLN A 466 -39.18 18.15 40.24
N TYR A 467 -40.16 19.01 40.50
CA TYR A 467 -40.04 20.45 40.29
C TYR A 467 -38.90 21.05 41.12
N LEU A 468 -38.84 20.76 42.43
CA LEU A 468 -37.79 21.27 43.32
C LEU A 468 -36.39 20.79 42.90
N SER A 469 -36.25 19.52 42.50
CA SER A 469 -34.97 18.96 42.05
C SER A 469 -34.48 19.64 40.77
N ILE A 470 -35.37 19.83 39.80
CA ILE A 470 -35.04 20.55 38.56
C ILE A 470 -34.68 22.01 38.86
N GLN A 471 -35.44 22.68 39.74
CA GLN A 471 -35.14 24.04 40.16
C GLN A 471 -33.74 24.15 40.78
N ARG A 472 -33.36 23.25 41.69
CA ARG A 472 -32.01 23.21 42.29
C ARG A 472 -30.91 23.00 41.24
N ILE A 473 -31.13 22.15 40.24
CA ILE A 473 -30.18 21.95 39.14
C ILE A 473 -30.05 23.22 38.29
N ASN A 474 -31.14 23.95 38.11
CA ASN A 474 -31.16 25.19 37.34
C ASN A 474 -30.45 26.35 38.05
N GLU A 475 -30.42 26.37 39.39
CA GLU A 475 -29.62 27.32 40.17
C GLU A 475 -28.12 27.19 39.89
N VAL A 476 -27.64 25.96 39.63
CA VAL A 476 -26.23 25.64 39.29
C VAL A 476 -26.00 25.41 37.80
N MET A 477 -26.91 25.87 36.94
CA MET A 477 -26.77 25.79 35.49
C MET A 477 -25.44 26.39 35.02
N PRO A 478 -24.70 25.72 34.10
CA PRO A 478 -23.48 26.28 33.52
C PRO A 478 -23.73 27.66 32.91
N GLU A 479 -22.81 28.61 33.15
CA GLU A 479 -22.95 30.00 32.70
C GLU A 479 -23.20 30.08 31.18
N ILE A 480 -22.50 29.24 30.42
CA ILE A 480 -22.68 29.18 28.97
C ILE A 480 -24.09 28.74 28.54
N MET A 481 -24.72 27.83 29.29
CA MET A 481 -26.09 27.41 29.02
C MET A 481 -27.08 28.53 29.35
N ARG A 482 -26.83 29.29 30.42
CA ARG A 482 -27.63 30.46 30.77
C ARG A 482 -27.58 31.52 29.67
N SER A 483 -26.38 31.85 29.20
CA SER A 483 -26.21 32.79 28.08
C SER A 483 -26.85 32.28 26.79
N LEU A 484 -26.79 30.96 26.53
CA LEU A 484 -27.44 30.37 25.36
C LEU A 484 -28.97 30.48 25.43
N LEU A 485 -29.57 30.22 26.61
CA LEU A 485 -31.01 30.38 26.83
C LEU A 485 -31.48 31.84 26.64
N GLU A 486 -30.67 32.82 27.06
CA GLU A 486 -30.95 34.24 26.81
C GLU A 486 -30.96 34.57 25.31
N ARG A 487 -30.01 34.02 24.54
CA ARG A 487 -29.95 34.17 23.07
C ARG A 487 -31.13 33.52 22.36
N TRP A 488 -31.70 32.49 22.96
CA TRP A 488 -32.89 31.80 22.48
C TRP A 488 -34.20 32.48 22.84
N GLU A 489 -34.17 33.63 23.54
CA GLU A 489 -35.38 34.27 24.07
C GLU A 489 -36.22 33.28 24.92
N TYR A 490 -35.55 32.38 25.64
CA TYR A 490 -36.17 31.29 26.40
C TYR A 490 -36.93 30.24 25.56
N GLN A 491 -36.70 30.17 24.24
CA GLN A 491 -37.27 29.15 23.34
C GLN A 491 -36.21 28.12 22.93
N THR A 492 -36.24 26.93 23.50
CA THR A 492 -35.21 25.93 23.17
C THR A 492 -35.38 25.36 21.75
N PRO A 493 -34.28 25.06 21.04
CA PRO A 493 -34.30 24.52 19.67
C PRO A 493 -34.77 23.06 19.63
N TYR A 494 -35.04 22.48 20.79
CA TYR A 494 -35.54 21.14 20.96
C TYR A 494 -37.04 21.02 20.65
N GLY A 495 -37.76 22.12 20.43
CA GLY A 495 -39.18 22.11 20.05
C GLY A 495 -40.09 21.32 21.00
N ASP A 496 -41.26 20.89 20.51
CA ASP A 496 -42.17 19.97 21.20
C ASP A 496 -41.71 18.50 21.08
N ILE A 497 -40.40 18.23 21.07
CA ILE A 497 -39.92 16.85 21.03
C ILE A 497 -40.41 16.14 22.32
N PRO A 498 -41.09 14.98 22.22
CA PRO A 498 -41.52 14.22 23.39
C PRO A 498 -40.34 13.99 24.35
N GLY A 499 -40.52 14.37 25.62
CA GLY A 499 -39.47 14.23 26.62
C GLY A 499 -38.48 15.39 26.73
N VAL A 500 -38.80 16.56 26.18
CA VAL A 500 -38.04 17.81 26.28
C VAL A 500 -38.91 18.83 27.01
N PHE A 501 -38.64 19.04 28.30
CA PHE A 501 -39.53 19.79 29.21
C PHE A 501 -39.06 21.24 29.48
N PHE A 502 -38.25 21.81 28.58
CA PHE A 502 -37.62 23.13 28.77
C PHE A 502 -38.55 24.32 28.49
N GLN A 503 -39.85 24.18 28.72
CA GLN A 503 -40.73 25.33 28.74
C GLN A 503 -40.62 25.96 30.14
N TRP A 504 -39.88 27.07 30.20
CA TRP A 504 -39.60 27.84 31.41
C TRP A 504 -40.70 28.85 31.73
#